data_AF-A0AAN8FG10-F1
#
_entry.id   AF-A0AAN8FG10-F1
#
_cell.length_a   1.000
_cell.length_b   1.000
_cell.length_c   1.000
_cell.angle_alpha   90.00
_cell.angle_beta   90.00
_cell.angle_gamma   90.00
#
_symmetry.space_group_name_H-M   'P 1'
#
loop_
_entity.id
_entity.type
_entity.pdbx_description
1 polymer ?
#
loop_
_entity_poly.entity_id
_entity_poly.type
_entity_poly.pdbx_seq_one_letter_code
_entity_poly.pdbx_strand_id
1 'polypeptide(L)'
;MGDSFNSSLFKQTYQRAFDKDANGQLKMGFNATMEVKTGSGLRIEGVLGCCASGNVRNACVSDTEMGIGGTCQWKFCSLTPRTTLCALFEISAQRSTFLGEDSQVALLRRHGAQSW
;
A
#
# COMPACT_ATOMS: atom_id res chain seq x y z
N MET A 1 10.39 -24.70 6.83
CA MET A 1 9.15 -25.19 6.17
C MET A 1 9.38 -25.28 4.67
N GLY A 2 10.29 -26.15 4.27
CA GLY A 2 10.77 -26.26 2.89
C GLY A 2 11.96 -27.21 2.87
N ASP A 3 11.68 -28.50 2.95
CA ASP A 3 12.73 -29.52 3.16
C ASP A 3 13.26 -30.06 1.82
N SER A 4 12.51 -29.88 0.73
CA SER A 4 12.93 -30.23 -0.63
C SER A 4 12.01 -29.63 -1.70
N PHE A 5 12.57 -29.33 -2.88
CA PHE A 5 11.80 -28.99 -4.08
C PHE A 5 10.91 -30.12 -4.59
N ASN A 6 11.22 -31.39 -4.26
CA ASN A 6 10.39 -32.51 -4.68
C ASN A 6 9.14 -32.69 -3.79
N SER A 7 9.04 -31.96 -2.68
CA SER A 7 7.90 -32.06 -1.76
C SER A 7 6.60 -31.59 -2.40
N SER A 8 5.48 -32.21 -2.01
CA SER A 8 4.13 -31.78 -2.38
C SER A 8 3.86 -30.34 -1.92
N LEU A 9 4.37 -29.97 -0.74
CA LEU A 9 4.26 -28.62 -0.17
C LEU A 9 4.88 -27.56 -1.09
N PHE A 10 6.11 -27.77 -1.57
CA PHE A 10 6.76 -26.83 -2.49
C PHE A 10 5.98 -26.71 -3.80
N LYS A 11 5.63 -27.84 -4.43
CA LYS A 11 4.93 -27.86 -5.72
C LYS A 11 3.60 -27.10 -5.66
N GLN A 12 2.79 -27.35 -4.62
CA GLN A 12 1.52 -26.65 -4.44
C GLN A 12 1.70 -25.17 -4.14
N THR A 13 2.67 -24.81 -3.29
CA THR A 13 2.92 -23.41 -2.93
C THR A 13 3.41 -22.61 -4.14
N TYR A 14 4.28 -23.21 -4.95
CA TYR A 14 4.81 -22.60 -6.17
C TYR A 14 3.70 -22.39 -7.22
N GLN A 15 2.82 -23.37 -7.42
CA GLN A 15 1.69 -23.22 -8.33
C GLN A 15 0.76 -22.06 -7.94
N ARG A 16 0.50 -21.87 -6.64
CA ARG A 16 -0.34 -20.77 -6.13
C ARG A 16 0.23 -19.38 -6.41
N ALA A 17 1.54 -19.26 -6.62
CA ALA A 17 2.15 -17.99 -7.01
C ALA A 17 1.64 -17.52 -8.40
N PHE A 18 1.16 -18.43 -9.23
CA PHE A 18 0.65 -18.18 -10.59
C PHE A 18 -0.85 -18.43 -10.71
N ASP A 19 -1.59 -18.34 -9.59
CA ASP A 19 -3.04 -18.46 -9.61
C ASP A 19 -3.66 -17.44 -10.57
N LYS A 20 -4.64 -17.90 -11.34
CA LYS A 20 -5.35 -17.09 -12.33
C LYS A 20 -6.70 -16.61 -11.82
N ASP A 21 -7.19 -15.51 -12.36
CA ASP A 21 -8.54 -14.99 -12.18
C ASP A 21 -9.54 -15.63 -13.15
N ALA A 22 -10.80 -15.17 -13.11
CA ALA A 22 -11.87 -15.68 -13.98
C ALA A 22 -11.60 -15.44 -15.48
N ASN A 23 -10.74 -14.47 -15.82
CA ASN A 23 -10.37 -14.12 -17.18
C ASN A 23 -9.08 -14.84 -17.63
N GLY A 24 -8.53 -15.74 -16.80
CA GLY A 24 -7.29 -16.46 -17.07
C GLY A 24 -6.01 -15.64 -16.86
N GLN A 25 -6.11 -14.45 -16.27
CA GLN A 25 -5.00 -13.54 -15.99
C GLN A 25 -4.38 -13.84 -14.62
N LEU A 26 -3.08 -13.61 -14.45
CA LEU A 26 -2.40 -13.86 -13.18
C LEU A 26 -2.92 -12.91 -12.08
N LYS A 27 -3.15 -13.44 -10.87
CA LYS A 27 -3.58 -12.67 -9.68
C LYS A 27 -2.42 -11.88 -9.04
N MET A 28 -1.67 -11.16 -9.85
CA MET A 28 -0.58 -10.31 -9.41
C MET A 28 -0.54 -9.02 -10.24
N GLY A 29 -0.15 -7.92 -9.62
CA GLY A 29 0.08 -6.64 -10.28
C GLY A 29 1.51 -6.19 -10.05
N PHE A 30 2.11 -5.56 -11.04
CA PHE A 30 3.48 -5.05 -10.97
C PHE A 30 3.51 -3.53 -11.12
N ASN A 31 4.59 -2.91 -10.64
CA ASN A 31 4.85 -1.48 -10.79
C ASN A 31 3.65 -0.60 -10.42
N ALA A 32 3.06 -0.88 -9.26
CA ALA A 32 1.92 -0.12 -8.76
C ALA A 32 2.41 1.06 -7.92
N THR A 33 1.64 2.15 -7.93
CA THR A 33 1.87 3.32 -7.10
C THR A 33 0.61 3.58 -6.27
N MET A 34 0.77 3.74 -4.96
CA MET A 34 -0.26 4.18 -4.03
C MET A 34 0.02 5.62 -3.63
N GLU A 35 -0.97 6.47 -3.71
CA GLU A 35 -0.95 7.84 -3.21
C GLU A 35 -2.05 8.01 -2.17
N VAL A 36 -1.71 8.61 -1.03
CA VAL A 36 -2.64 8.88 0.07
C VAL A 36 -2.95 10.36 0.08
N LYS A 37 -4.25 10.67 0.13
CA LYS A 37 -4.75 12.02 0.31
C LYS A 37 -5.58 12.07 1.59
N THR A 38 -5.27 13.02 2.45
CA THR A 38 -5.98 13.23 3.72
C THR A 38 -6.76 14.54 3.67
N GLY A 39 -7.94 14.54 4.29
CA GLY A 39 -8.70 15.75 4.57
C GLY A 39 -8.04 16.65 5.62
N SER A 40 -8.61 17.83 5.84
CA SER A 40 -8.16 18.75 6.88
C SER A 40 -8.23 18.11 8.27
N GLY A 41 -7.12 18.12 9.01
CA GLY A 41 -7.04 17.56 10.37
C GLY A 41 -6.41 16.18 10.47
N LEU A 42 -6.03 15.56 9.35
CA LEU A 42 -5.26 14.32 9.31
C LEU A 42 -3.99 14.51 8.49
N ARG A 43 -2.89 13.94 9.00
CA ARG A 43 -1.63 13.84 8.26
C ARG A 43 -1.10 12.41 8.32
N ILE A 44 -0.42 11.98 7.27
CA ILE A 44 0.19 10.66 7.19
C ILE A 44 1.62 10.71 7.72
N GLU A 45 1.93 9.85 8.69
CA GLU A 45 3.27 9.69 9.26
C GLU A 45 4.13 8.74 8.42
N GLY A 46 3.48 7.73 7.82
CA GLY A 46 4.10 6.78 6.92
C GLY A 46 3.33 5.47 6.84
N VAL A 47 3.97 4.45 6.26
CA VAL A 47 3.40 3.11 6.11
C VAL A 47 4.36 2.02 6.57
N LEU A 48 3.78 0.90 7.00
CA LEU A 48 4.49 -0.36 7.29
C LEU A 48 4.04 -1.43 6.29
N GLY A 49 5.02 -2.07 5.65
CA GLY A 49 4.81 -3.16 4.70
C GLY A 49 5.85 -3.15 3.58
N CYS A 50 5.69 -4.07 2.63
CA CYS A 50 6.63 -4.24 1.51
C CYS A 50 6.37 -3.20 0.42
N CYS A 51 6.99 -2.03 0.55
CA CYS A 51 6.93 -0.95 -0.44
C CYS A 51 8.22 -0.13 -0.46
N ALA A 52 8.32 0.81 -1.39
CA ALA A 52 9.37 1.81 -1.44
C ALA A 52 8.76 3.21 -1.45
N SER A 53 9.48 4.19 -0.90
CA SER A 53 9.06 5.59 -0.94
C SER A 53 8.98 6.10 -2.38
N GLY A 54 7.89 6.80 -2.71
CA GLY A 54 7.74 7.57 -3.94
C GLY A 54 8.47 8.92 -3.90
N ASN A 55 8.95 9.35 -2.72
CA ASN A 55 9.62 10.63 -2.47
C ASN A 55 8.78 11.84 -2.90
N VAL A 56 7.47 11.78 -2.68
CA VAL A 56 6.54 12.90 -2.96
C VAL A 56 6.05 13.44 -1.63
N ARG A 57 6.34 14.70 -1.34
CA ARG A 57 5.90 15.37 -0.10
C ARG A 57 4.92 16.49 -0.44
N ASN A 58 3.84 16.57 0.33
CA ASN A 58 2.83 17.64 0.24
C ASN A 58 2.27 17.95 1.64
N ALA A 59 1.23 18.78 1.71
CA ALA A 59 0.60 19.20 2.97
C ALA A 59 -0.03 18.06 3.79
N CYS A 60 -0.22 16.88 3.20
CA CYS A 60 -0.76 15.71 3.90
C CYS A 60 0.30 14.96 4.71
N VAL A 61 1.60 15.21 4.50
CA VAL A 61 2.69 14.48 5.16
C VAL A 61 2.99 15.11 6.52
N SER A 62 3.05 14.28 7.56
CA SER A 62 3.45 14.68 8.92
C SER A 62 4.95 15.01 8.98
N ASP A 63 5.32 15.83 9.96
CA ASP A 63 6.72 16.03 10.35
C ASP A 63 7.25 14.86 11.20
N THR A 64 6.36 14.12 11.84
CA THR A 64 6.63 12.86 12.54
C THR A 64 6.66 11.72 11.53
N GLU A 65 7.80 11.03 11.42
CA GLU A 65 7.97 9.92 10.48
C GLU A 65 7.90 8.57 11.18
N MET A 66 7.11 7.64 10.62
CA MET A 66 7.00 6.26 11.10
C MET A 66 7.09 5.27 9.94
N GLY A 67 7.95 4.26 10.05
CA GLY A 67 8.12 3.26 9.00
C GLY A 67 8.74 3.84 7.73
N ILE A 68 8.10 3.62 6.58
CA ILE A 68 8.45 4.26 5.31
C ILE A 68 7.60 5.52 5.21
N GLY A 69 8.10 6.62 5.77
CA GLY A 69 7.37 7.89 5.83
C GLY A 69 8.04 9.00 5.01
N GLY A 70 7.76 10.26 5.38
CA GLY A 70 8.28 11.44 4.68
C GLY A 70 7.72 11.63 3.26
N THR A 71 6.72 10.84 2.89
CA THR A 71 6.09 10.82 1.56
C THR A 71 4.58 10.61 1.70
N CYS A 72 3.81 11.04 0.71
CA CYS A 72 2.39 10.68 0.54
C CYS A 72 2.19 9.65 -0.59
N GLN A 73 3.29 9.17 -1.17
CA GLN A 73 3.28 8.22 -2.27
C GLN A 73 4.24 7.05 -2.01
N TRP A 74 3.80 5.83 -2.33
CA TRP A 74 4.58 4.59 -2.23
C TRP A 74 4.49 3.77 -3.50
N LYS A 75 5.60 3.14 -3.86
CA LYS A 75 5.72 2.26 -5.02
C LYS A 75 5.82 0.81 -4.60
N PHE A 76 5.27 -0.06 -5.43
CA PHE A 76 5.24 -1.50 -5.22
C PHE A 76 5.73 -2.22 -6.47
N CYS A 77 6.81 -2.97 -6.33
CA CYS A 77 7.36 -3.77 -7.43
C CYS A 77 6.37 -4.87 -7.82
N SER A 78 5.79 -5.57 -6.83
CA SER A 78 4.76 -6.58 -7.01
C SER A 78 3.71 -6.50 -5.91
N LEU A 79 2.47 -6.83 -6.26
CA LEU A 79 1.31 -6.84 -5.38
C LEU A 79 0.44 -8.04 -5.72
N THR A 80 -0.19 -8.64 -4.73
CA THR A 80 -1.26 -9.62 -4.92
C THR A 80 -2.53 -9.10 -4.25
N PRO A 81 -3.71 -9.70 -4.48
CA PRO A 81 -4.92 -9.39 -3.72
C PRO A 81 -4.78 -9.61 -2.20
N ARG A 82 -3.76 -10.35 -1.77
CA ARG A 82 -3.44 -10.59 -0.35
C ARG A 82 -2.40 -9.63 0.23
N THR A 83 -1.91 -8.67 -0.57
CA THR A 83 -0.94 -7.70 -0.06
C THR A 83 -1.66 -6.67 0.81
N THR A 84 -1.28 -6.61 2.08
CA THR A 84 -1.82 -5.68 3.08
C THR A 84 -0.72 -4.74 3.55
N LEU A 85 -1.09 -3.49 3.80
CA LEU A 85 -0.21 -2.43 4.31
C LEU A 85 -0.89 -1.76 5.50
N CYS A 86 -0.08 -1.28 6.44
CA CYS A 86 -0.55 -0.47 7.55
C CYS A 86 -0.16 0.99 7.28
N ALA A 87 -1.13 1.90 7.24
CA ALA A 87 -0.89 3.33 7.11
C ALA A 87 -1.12 4.01 8.47
N LEU A 88 -0.15 4.80 8.90
CA LEU A 88 -0.16 5.51 10.18
C LEU A 88 -0.50 6.98 9.95
N PHE A 89 -1.43 7.48 10.75
CA PHE A 89 -1.92 8.85 10.65
C PHE A 89 -1.87 9.53 12.00
N GLU A 90 -1.49 10.80 11.98
CA GLU A 90 -1.63 11.70 13.11
C GLU A 90 -2.84 12.62 12.92
N ILE A 91 -3.43 13.03 14.03
CA ILE A 91 -4.49 14.04 14.06
C ILE A 91 -3.82 15.41 14.21
N SER A 92 -3.96 16.26 13.19
CA SER A 92 -3.37 17.60 13.15
C SER A 92 -4.35 18.72 13.52
N ALA A 93 -5.58 18.38 13.94
CA ALA A 93 -6.60 19.37 14.31
C ALA A 93 -6.26 20.05 15.64
N GLN A 94 -6.06 21.36 15.64
CA GLN A 94 -6.01 22.16 16.87
C GLN A 94 -7.40 22.23 17.51
N ARG A 95 -7.44 22.03 18.83
CA ARG A 95 -8.59 21.77 19.71
C ARG A 95 -9.72 22.83 19.77
N SER A 96 -9.90 23.69 18.77
CA SER A 96 -10.84 24.83 18.78
C SER A 96 -11.86 24.84 17.64
N THR A 97 -11.58 24.18 16.52
CA THR A 97 -12.56 24.05 15.42
C THR A 97 -13.26 22.71 15.55
N PHE A 98 -14.58 22.73 15.73
CA PHE A 98 -15.47 21.59 15.54
C PHE A 98 -14.91 20.71 14.41
N LEU A 99 -14.66 19.44 14.70
CA LEU A 99 -14.39 18.45 13.66
C LEU A 99 -15.64 18.47 12.78
N GLY A 100 -15.57 19.17 11.65
CA GLY A 100 -16.51 18.95 10.57
C GLY A 100 -16.54 17.45 10.33
N GLU A 101 -17.74 16.90 10.24
CA GLU A 101 -18.09 15.47 10.31
C GLU A 101 -17.47 14.59 9.20
N ASP A 102 -16.40 15.06 8.53
CA ASP A 102 -15.94 14.54 7.25
C ASP A 102 -14.39 14.53 7.11
N SER A 103 -13.69 13.99 8.10
CA SER A 103 -12.27 13.65 7.95
C SER A 103 -12.13 12.40 7.06
N GLN A 104 -11.97 12.61 5.76
CA GLN A 104 -11.84 11.52 4.77
C GLN A 104 -10.37 11.18 4.47
N VAL A 105 -10.12 9.91 4.19
CA VAL A 105 -8.86 9.42 3.61
C VAL A 105 -9.17 8.77 2.28
N ALA A 106 -8.54 9.26 1.20
CA ALA A 106 -8.63 8.66 -0.11
C ALA A 106 -7.31 7.95 -0.46
N LEU A 107 -7.41 6.67 -0.79
CA LEU A 107 -6.32 5.84 -1.29
C LEU A 107 -6.42 5.74 -2.81
N LEU A 108 -5.53 6.43 -3.52
CA LEU A 108 -5.46 6.33 -4.98
C LEU A 108 -4.38 5.32 -5.36
N ARG A 109 -4.79 4.19 -5.95
CA ARG A 109 -3.88 3.18 -6.48
C ARG A 109 -3.85 3.27 -8.01
N ARG A 110 -2.70 3.61 -8.57
CA ARG A 110 -2.45 3.54 -10.02
C ARG A 110 -1.65 2.29 -10.33
N HIS A 111 -2.16 1.48 -11.25
CA HIS A 111 -1.44 0.35 -11.82
C HIS A 111 -0.80 0.77 -13.14
N GLY A 112 0.50 0.50 -13.31
CA GLY A 112 1.10 0.52 -14.64
C GLY A 112 0.47 -0.60 -15.47
N ALA A 113 -0.22 -0.22 -16.55
CA ALA A 113 -0.79 -1.17 -17.50
C ALA A 113 0.33 -2.00 -18.15
N GLN A 114 0.55 -3.20 -17.64
CA GLN A 114 1.37 -4.23 -18.26
C GLN A 114 0.59 -5.54 -18.13
N SER A 115 -0.35 -5.75 -19.05
CA SER A 115 -0.98 -7.05 -19.30
C SER A 115 0.10 -8.02 -19.77
N TRP A 116 0.16 -9.21 -19.15
CA TRP A 116 0.91 -10.36 -19.65
C TRP A 116 -0.07 -11.50 -19.88
#